data_AF-A0AAV2UZ47-F1
#
_entry.id   AF-A0AAV2UZ47-F1
#
_cell.length_a   1.000
_cell.length_b   1.000
_cell.length_c   1.000
_cell.angle_alpha   90.00
_cell.angle_beta   90.00
_cell.angle_gamma   90.00
#
_symmetry.space_group_name_H-M   'P 1'
#
loop_
_entity.id
_entity.type
_entity.pdbx_description
1 polymer ?
#
loop_
_entity_poly.entity_id
_entity_poly.type
_entity_poly.pdbx_seq_one_letter_code
_entity_poly.pdbx_strand_id
1 'polypeptide(L)'
;MIEFTKPHKEPSANIGRIDLYIHKFGKYENIIKKWVGSLERNGKNHPDDASKFQFGKIIGNILRKNLKKEAISPNNFNNLQKDQIWEEPISKYSREKNGIIQYTYRVYFDIPGVNYPDQEKINAHKEQAQIHYFTTMTDDGLMVFSFEDKVERIEPDLFVELAKNIAVESDAWAQLIDFTEKNFHIQEDLNSNPQVPQILGLILYATIFPEHRNEAFNDLCPLLLKSENPNFNLITTKLLKDTIPDYETKAMAFLHKNNNPVRYKESDISEQGALLGLSSEKIDLVQNEMRERKALEVQNINRSQAIELKKTLIGAVDEYLRWRNNESKETDYQKSSGAFTWLRHYTDFGKNRANDLKNELNKAQDLKAMLDVVQKHFANNSRLHNHSLDSYLLRAMHKDFNKFNSIFNFEHLTIKNDTDANREWLREEMLEMAAKTNMNVTLEKSINSRQESPALPNKTKVHISIMKIPANEREENILAVHTVLRNDELLRNQDGSVPTIIKEIRDIVGKIDPSEEENIANAIIEIKRKIADHSDHNYNENARDVIKAFESPSCCDFRKIRAALTANPAMDEIMNPVRVGVQLN
;
A
#
# COMPACT_ATOMS: atom_id res chain seq x y z
N MET A 1 -29.34 -32.28 -44.47
CA MET A 1 -28.65 -31.00 -44.28
C MET A 1 -28.73 -30.72 -42.80
N ILE A 2 -27.59 -30.76 -42.09
CA ILE A 2 -27.57 -30.42 -40.66
C ILE A 2 -27.60 -28.90 -40.61
N GLU A 3 -28.64 -28.34 -39.99
CA GLU A 3 -28.73 -26.89 -39.81
C GLU A 3 -27.87 -26.51 -38.60
N PHE A 4 -26.62 -26.14 -38.85
CA PHE A 4 -25.70 -25.73 -37.79
C PHE A 4 -26.13 -24.40 -37.17
N THR A 5 -25.93 -24.25 -35.86
CA THR A 5 -26.08 -22.95 -35.20
C THR A 5 -25.05 -21.99 -35.79
N LYS A 6 -25.52 -20.97 -36.51
CA LYS A 6 -24.63 -19.92 -37.06
C LYS A 6 -24.18 -18.97 -35.94
N PRO A 7 -22.97 -18.37 -36.04
CA PRO A 7 -22.55 -17.32 -35.11
C PRO A 7 -23.59 -16.20 -35.02
N HIS A 8 -23.92 -15.75 -33.81
CA HIS A 8 -25.03 -14.82 -33.53
C HIS A 8 -24.96 -13.47 -34.23
N LYS A 9 -23.76 -13.01 -34.61
CA LYS A 9 -23.55 -11.66 -35.13
C LYS A 9 -23.49 -11.69 -36.65
N GLU A 10 -24.53 -11.16 -37.28
CA GLU A 10 -24.52 -10.86 -38.70
C GLU A 10 -23.42 -9.81 -39.01
N PRO A 11 -22.72 -9.92 -40.15
CA PRO A 11 -21.83 -8.87 -40.62
C PRO A 11 -22.61 -7.58 -40.92
N SER A 12 -21.97 -6.43 -40.74
CA SER A 12 -22.55 -5.14 -41.16
C SER A 12 -22.78 -5.08 -42.67
N ALA A 13 -23.74 -4.25 -43.12
CA ALA A 13 -24.06 -4.06 -44.54
C ALA A 13 -22.85 -3.64 -45.41
N ASN A 14 -21.87 -2.93 -44.84
CA ASN A 14 -20.67 -2.45 -45.53
C ASN A 14 -19.46 -3.41 -45.41
N ILE A 15 -19.67 -4.72 -45.50
CA ILE A 15 -18.58 -5.70 -45.44
C ILE A 15 -18.15 -6.18 -46.85
N GLY A 16 -16.84 -6.20 -47.09
CA GLY A 16 -16.23 -6.75 -48.29
C GLY A 16 -16.20 -8.28 -48.25
N ARG A 17 -16.39 -8.92 -49.41
CA ARG A 17 -16.49 -10.38 -49.55
C ARG A 17 -15.71 -10.85 -50.76
N ILE A 18 -14.84 -11.84 -50.56
CA ILE A 18 -13.96 -12.37 -51.61
C ILE A 18 -13.57 -13.82 -51.34
N ASP A 19 -13.39 -14.60 -52.40
CA ASP A 19 -12.81 -15.94 -52.31
C ASP A 19 -11.29 -15.87 -52.31
N LEU A 20 -10.67 -16.46 -51.30
CA LEU A 20 -9.24 -16.72 -51.26
C LEU A 20 -8.98 -18.14 -51.74
N TYR A 21 -8.23 -18.26 -52.83
CA TYR A 21 -7.89 -19.57 -53.39
C TYR A 21 -6.87 -20.29 -52.52
N ILE A 22 -7.18 -21.53 -52.17
CA ILE A 22 -6.41 -22.31 -51.20
C ILE A 22 -4.96 -22.56 -51.68
N HIS A 23 -4.78 -22.85 -52.97
CA HIS A 23 -3.44 -23.04 -53.56
C HIS A 23 -2.57 -21.77 -53.53
N LYS A 24 -3.16 -20.57 -53.37
CA LYS A 24 -2.41 -19.32 -53.28
C LYS A 24 -1.82 -19.07 -51.88
N PHE A 25 -2.16 -19.88 -50.87
CA PHE A 25 -1.53 -19.79 -49.54
C PHE A 25 -0.06 -20.25 -49.54
N GLY A 26 0.42 -20.89 -50.62
CA GLY A 26 1.81 -21.30 -50.78
C GLY A 26 2.24 -22.25 -49.67
N LYS A 27 3.34 -21.95 -48.97
CA LYS A 27 3.83 -22.78 -47.87
C LYS A 27 2.84 -22.99 -46.70
N TYR A 28 1.80 -22.15 -46.60
CA TYR A 28 0.78 -22.27 -45.56
C TYR A 28 -0.46 -23.06 -45.98
N GLU A 29 -0.53 -23.52 -47.24
CA GLU A 29 -1.69 -24.26 -47.77
C GLU A 29 -2.05 -25.48 -46.92
N ASN A 30 -1.07 -26.32 -46.59
CA ASN A 30 -1.33 -27.52 -45.79
C ASN A 30 -1.73 -27.17 -44.35
N ILE A 31 -1.13 -26.12 -43.78
CA ILE A 31 -1.43 -25.67 -42.41
C ILE A 31 -2.88 -25.21 -42.33
N ILE A 32 -3.31 -24.34 -43.24
CA ILE A 32 -4.68 -23.80 -43.22
C ILE A 32 -5.72 -24.90 -43.50
N LYS A 33 -5.46 -25.82 -44.44
CA LYS A 33 -6.38 -26.93 -44.73
C LYS A 33 -6.61 -27.82 -43.51
N LYS A 34 -5.52 -28.23 -42.85
CA LYS A 34 -5.60 -29.12 -41.68
C LYS A 34 -6.31 -28.45 -40.52
N TRP A 35 -5.99 -27.19 -40.26
CA TRP A 35 -6.60 -26.44 -39.18
C TRP A 35 -8.10 -26.19 -39.43
N VAL A 36 -8.45 -25.70 -40.62
CA VAL A 36 -9.87 -25.51 -40.98
C VAL A 36 -10.62 -26.84 -40.94
N GLY A 37 -10.02 -27.95 -41.41
CA GLY A 37 -10.62 -29.28 -41.28
C GLY A 37 -10.84 -29.72 -39.82
N SER A 38 -9.98 -29.32 -38.88
CA SER A 38 -10.21 -29.54 -37.45
C SER A 38 -11.36 -28.68 -36.92
N LEU A 39 -11.44 -27.40 -37.31
CA LEU A 39 -12.56 -26.53 -36.95
C LEU A 39 -13.89 -27.07 -37.49
N GLU A 40 -13.91 -27.58 -38.72
CA GLU A 40 -15.08 -28.22 -39.32
C GLU A 40 -15.51 -29.44 -38.53
N ARG A 41 -14.59 -30.35 -38.16
CA ARG A 41 -14.90 -31.50 -37.31
C ARG A 41 -15.47 -31.08 -35.95
N ASN A 42 -14.86 -30.07 -35.33
CA ASN A 42 -15.29 -29.57 -34.03
C ASN A 42 -16.71 -28.95 -34.08
N GLY A 43 -16.99 -28.15 -35.11
CA GLY A 43 -18.34 -27.62 -35.34
C GLY A 43 -19.37 -28.72 -35.62
N LYS A 44 -18.99 -29.77 -36.37
CA LYS A 44 -19.87 -30.91 -36.66
C LYS A 44 -20.20 -31.75 -35.43
N ASN A 45 -19.24 -31.96 -34.54
CA ASN A 45 -19.44 -32.72 -33.31
C ASN A 45 -20.26 -31.93 -32.28
N HIS A 46 -20.38 -30.61 -32.44
CA HIS A 46 -21.07 -29.71 -31.52
C HIS A 46 -21.95 -28.68 -32.27
N PRO A 47 -22.95 -29.14 -33.05
CA PRO A 47 -23.74 -28.26 -33.92
C PRO A 47 -24.59 -27.23 -33.16
N ASP A 48 -24.84 -27.48 -31.87
CA ASP A 48 -25.63 -26.63 -30.97
C ASP A 48 -24.78 -25.58 -30.22
N ASP A 49 -23.44 -25.65 -30.31
CA ASP A 49 -22.54 -24.76 -29.59
C ASP A 49 -21.81 -23.80 -30.55
N ALA A 50 -22.39 -22.62 -30.74
CA ALA A 50 -21.83 -21.57 -31.59
C ALA A 50 -20.40 -21.14 -31.19
N SER A 51 -19.96 -21.38 -29.94
CA SER A 51 -18.60 -21.05 -29.50
C SER A 51 -17.53 -21.92 -30.18
N LYS A 52 -17.91 -23.09 -30.73
CA LYS A 52 -17.01 -23.98 -31.48
C LYS A 52 -16.77 -23.51 -32.92
N PHE A 53 -17.53 -22.54 -33.40
CA PHE A 53 -17.43 -21.98 -34.74
C PHE A 53 -16.57 -20.70 -34.77
N GLN A 54 -15.42 -20.75 -34.09
CA GLN A 54 -14.50 -19.62 -33.97
C GLN A 54 -13.11 -19.97 -34.49
N PHE A 55 -12.45 -19.00 -35.14
CA PHE A 55 -11.03 -19.06 -35.49
C PHE A 55 -10.33 -17.85 -34.88
N GLY A 56 -9.03 -17.96 -34.63
CA GLY A 56 -8.27 -16.93 -33.94
C GLY A 56 -7.19 -16.30 -34.80
N LYS A 57 -6.20 -15.72 -34.12
CA LYS A 57 -5.13 -14.92 -34.72
C LYS A 57 -4.28 -15.69 -35.73
N ILE A 58 -4.06 -17.00 -35.56
CA ILE A 58 -3.20 -17.75 -36.49
C ILE A 58 -3.86 -17.85 -37.87
N ILE A 59 -5.05 -18.42 -37.95
CA ILE A 59 -5.78 -18.52 -39.23
C ILE A 59 -6.09 -17.12 -39.75
N GLY A 60 -6.52 -16.20 -38.88
CA GLY A 60 -6.83 -14.82 -39.27
C GLY A 60 -5.65 -14.11 -39.92
N ASN A 61 -4.44 -14.27 -39.39
CA ASN A 61 -3.25 -13.68 -39.99
C ASN A 61 -2.86 -14.34 -41.31
N ILE A 62 -2.98 -15.66 -41.46
CA ILE A 62 -2.72 -16.34 -42.74
C ILE A 62 -3.71 -15.83 -43.81
N LEU A 63 -5.00 -15.81 -43.49
CA LEU A 63 -6.05 -15.32 -44.39
C LEU A 63 -5.82 -13.84 -44.75
N ARG A 64 -5.51 -12.99 -43.76
CA ARG A 64 -5.25 -11.56 -43.96
C ARG A 64 -4.02 -11.31 -44.84
N LYS A 65 -2.93 -12.05 -44.64
CA LYS A 65 -1.73 -11.96 -45.50
C LYS A 65 -2.04 -12.34 -46.95
N ASN A 66 -2.97 -13.26 -47.19
CA ASN A 66 -3.39 -13.64 -48.54
C ASN A 66 -4.36 -12.61 -49.14
N LEU A 67 -5.35 -12.14 -48.36
CA LEU A 67 -6.28 -11.07 -48.75
C LEU A 67 -5.54 -9.81 -49.24
N LYS A 68 -4.46 -9.41 -48.57
CA LYS A 68 -3.61 -8.28 -48.97
C LYS A 68 -2.97 -8.44 -50.35
N LYS A 69 -2.86 -9.66 -50.88
CA LYS A 69 -2.32 -9.92 -52.23
C LYS A 69 -3.39 -9.93 -53.31
N GLU A 70 -4.66 -10.10 -52.96
CA GLU A 70 -5.76 -10.18 -53.93
C GLU A 70 -6.16 -8.81 -54.47
N ALA A 71 -6.63 -8.74 -55.72
CA ALA A 71 -7.15 -7.50 -56.27
C ALA A 71 -8.55 -7.23 -55.69
N ILE A 72 -8.66 -6.21 -54.82
CA ILE A 72 -9.93 -5.82 -54.19
C ILE A 72 -10.53 -4.66 -54.99
N SER A 73 -11.80 -4.80 -55.35
CA SER A 73 -12.58 -3.83 -56.11
C SER A 73 -13.82 -3.38 -55.32
N PRO A 74 -14.43 -2.23 -55.67
CA PRO A 74 -15.73 -1.83 -55.12
C PRO A 74 -16.81 -2.90 -55.21
N ASN A 75 -16.80 -3.74 -56.26
CA ASN A 75 -17.78 -4.82 -56.46
C ASN A 75 -17.66 -5.96 -55.43
N ASN A 76 -16.59 -6.01 -54.65
CA ASN A 76 -16.47 -6.92 -53.51
C ASN A 76 -17.33 -6.48 -52.33
N PHE A 77 -17.84 -5.24 -52.33
CA PHE A 77 -18.67 -4.67 -51.27
C PHE A 77 -20.11 -4.52 -51.78
N ASN A 78 -20.90 -5.60 -51.72
CA ASN A 78 -22.32 -5.53 -52.10
C ASN A 78 -23.22 -5.49 -50.85
N ASN A 79 -24.25 -4.64 -50.87
CA ASN A 79 -25.34 -4.67 -49.89
C ASN A 79 -26.23 -5.89 -50.14
N LEU A 80 -26.29 -6.82 -49.18
CA LEU A 80 -27.21 -7.97 -49.23
C LEU A 80 -28.45 -7.73 -48.37
N GLN A 81 -29.54 -8.42 -48.71
CA GLN A 81 -30.70 -8.55 -47.83
C GLN A 81 -30.33 -9.42 -46.61
N LYS A 82 -31.01 -9.16 -45.49
CA LYS A 82 -30.68 -9.72 -44.16
C LYS A 82 -30.68 -11.26 -44.11
N ASP A 83 -31.41 -11.89 -45.02
CA ASP A 83 -31.61 -13.33 -45.14
C ASP A 83 -30.61 -14.03 -46.08
N GLN A 84 -29.76 -13.30 -46.81
CA GLN A 84 -28.81 -13.84 -47.81
C GLN A 84 -27.33 -13.61 -47.47
N ILE A 85 -27.03 -13.34 -46.19
CA ILE A 85 -25.73 -12.81 -45.74
C ILE A 85 -24.55 -13.77 -45.98
N TRP A 86 -24.76 -15.07 -45.81
CA TRP A 86 -23.69 -16.08 -45.92
C TRP A 86 -23.70 -16.74 -47.29
N GLU A 87 -22.57 -16.66 -47.99
CA GLU A 87 -22.38 -17.16 -49.36
C GLU A 87 -21.52 -18.41 -49.35
N GLU A 88 -21.83 -19.33 -50.27
CA GLU A 88 -21.03 -20.50 -50.54
C GLU A 88 -19.72 -20.10 -51.26
N PRO A 89 -18.55 -20.56 -50.77
CA PRO A 89 -17.31 -20.41 -51.52
C PRO A 89 -17.30 -21.29 -52.77
N ILE A 90 -16.45 -20.96 -53.74
CA ILE A 90 -16.21 -21.81 -54.90
C ILE A 90 -15.73 -23.21 -54.46
N SER A 91 -16.55 -24.20 -54.79
CA SER A 91 -16.32 -25.62 -54.51
C SER A 91 -16.80 -26.48 -55.68
N LYS A 92 -16.38 -27.75 -55.75
CA LYS A 92 -16.84 -28.72 -56.75
C LYS A 92 -17.09 -30.07 -56.11
N TYR A 93 -18.21 -30.71 -56.44
CA TYR A 93 -18.43 -32.10 -56.09
C TYR A 93 -17.53 -33.03 -56.94
N SER A 94 -16.76 -33.90 -56.29
CA SER A 94 -15.99 -34.95 -56.95
C SER A 94 -16.66 -36.30 -56.76
N ARG A 95 -17.02 -36.93 -57.88
CA ARG A 95 -17.56 -38.29 -57.89
C ARG A 95 -16.52 -39.32 -57.43
N GLU A 96 -15.24 -39.13 -57.77
CA GLU A 96 -14.16 -40.05 -57.42
C GLU A 96 -13.86 -40.06 -55.92
N LYS A 97 -13.94 -38.89 -55.26
CA LYS A 97 -13.76 -38.76 -53.81
C LYS A 97 -15.07 -38.90 -53.03
N ASN A 98 -16.18 -39.06 -53.74
CA ASN A 98 -17.53 -39.04 -53.21
C ASN A 98 -17.78 -37.91 -52.21
N GLY A 99 -17.42 -36.68 -52.58
CA GLY A 99 -17.52 -35.52 -51.68
C GLY A 99 -17.08 -34.20 -52.31
N ILE A 100 -17.28 -33.12 -51.56
CA ILE A 100 -16.94 -31.75 -51.94
C ILE A 100 -15.42 -31.53 -51.91
N ILE A 101 -14.89 -31.03 -53.03
CA ILE A 101 -13.54 -30.50 -53.12
C ILE A 101 -13.62 -28.98 -52.99
N GLN A 102 -13.03 -28.48 -51.93
CA GLN A 102 -12.92 -27.06 -51.68
C GLN A 102 -11.74 -26.44 -52.45
N TYR A 103 -11.98 -25.33 -53.14
CA TYR A 103 -10.94 -24.55 -53.83
C TYR A 103 -10.67 -23.21 -53.16
N THR A 104 -11.67 -22.65 -52.48
CA THR A 104 -11.58 -21.33 -51.86
C THR A 104 -12.17 -21.31 -50.46
N TYR A 105 -11.69 -20.37 -49.65
CA TYR A 105 -12.39 -19.88 -48.47
C TYR A 105 -12.99 -18.52 -48.81
N ARG A 106 -14.28 -18.33 -48.55
CA ARG A 106 -14.90 -17.02 -48.71
C ARG A 106 -14.67 -16.24 -47.43
N VAL A 107 -13.92 -15.15 -47.51
CA VAL A 107 -13.64 -14.27 -46.36
C VAL A 107 -14.50 -13.03 -46.40
N TYR A 108 -14.92 -12.61 -45.21
CA TYR A 108 -15.70 -11.41 -44.96
C TYR A 108 -14.81 -10.43 -44.19
N PHE A 109 -14.61 -9.25 -44.75
CA PHE A 109 -13.62 -8.30 -44.25
C PHE A 109 -14.11 -6.86 -44.31
N ASP A 110 -13.63 -6.02 -43.41
CA ASP A 110 -13.78 -4.58 -43.51
C ASP A 110 -12.43 -3.91 -43.85
N ILE A 111 -12.50 -2.68 -44.33
CA ILE A 111 -11.34 -1.82 -44.50
C ILE A 111 -11.63 -0.52 -43.72
N PRO A 112 -11.00 -0.32 -42.55
CA PRO A 112 -11.17 0.89 -41.77
C PRO A 112 -10.92 2.15 -42.62
N GLY A 113 -11.81 3.13 -42.52
CA GLY A 113 -11.75 4.38 -43.30
C GLY A 113 -12.46 4.33 -44.67
N VAL A 114 -13.02 3.19 -45.08
CA VAL A 114 -13.76 3.05 -46.34
C VAL A 114 -15.27 3.01 -46.07
N ASN A 115 -15.89 4.19 -45.93
CA ASN A 115 -17.35 4.31 -45.71
C ASN A 115 -18.18 4.16 -47.00
N TYR A 116 -17.55 4.45 -48.15
CA TYR A 116 -18.08 4.23 -49.50
C TYR A 116 -16.95 3.64 -50.33
N PRO A 117 -17.02 2.36 -50.72
CA PRO A 117 -15.93 1.67 -51.38
C PRO A 117 -15.75 2.20 -52.80
N ASP A 118 -14.77 3.07 -52.98
CA ASP A 118 -14.21 3.42 -54.28
C ASP A 118 -12.78 2.85 -54.41
N GLN A 119 -12.33 2.66 -55.66
CA GLN A 119 -11.07 1.98 -55.93
C GLN A 119 -9.87 2.71 -55.31
N GLU A 120 -9.89 4.04 -55.24
CA GLU A 120 -8.80 4.85 -54.69
C GLU A 120 -8.70 4.67 -53.16
N LYS A 121 -9.84 4.76 -52.45
CA LYS A 121 -9.90 4.53 -51.00
C LYS A 121 -9.53 3.11 -50.62
N ILE A 122 -9.98 2.12 -51.39
CA ILE A 122 -9.61 0.71 -51.19
C ILE A 122 -8.09 0.57 -51.32
N ASN A 123 -7.50 1.08 -52.41
CA ASN A 123 -6.06 0.99 -52.62
C ASN A 123 -5.26 1.69 -51.51
N ALA A 124 -5.75 2.84 -51.02
CA ALA A 124 -5.10 3.60 -49.95
C ALA A 124 -5.14 2.89 -48.58
N HIS A 125 -6.18 2.11 -48.29
CA HIS A 125 -6.41 1.54 -46.95
C HIS A 125 -6.34 0.01 -46.90
N LYS A 126 -6.14 -0.69 -48.02
CA LYS A 126 -6.13 -2.16 -48.12
C LYS A 126 -5.25 -2.85 -47.08
N GLU A 127 -4.12 -2.24 -46.72
CA GLU A 127 -3.20 -2.78 -45.72
C GLU A 127 -3.80 -2.89 -44.31
N GLN A 128 -4.88 -2.16 -44.04
CA GLN A 128 -5.61 -2.13 -42.77
C GLN A 128 -6.78 -3.14 -42.75
N ALA A 129 -7.00 -3.91 -43.82
CA ALA A 129 -8.11 -4.84 -43.91
C ALA A 129 -8.13 -5.86 -42.76
N GLN A 130 -9.31 -6.09 -42.17
CA GLN A 130 -9.52 -7.03 -41.08
C GLN A 130 -10.57 -8.06 -41.47
N ILE A 131 -10.33 -9.31 -41.10
CA ILE A 131 -11.25 -10.43 -41.40
C ILE A 131 -12.10 -10.68 -40.17
N HIS A 132 -13.42 -10.72 -40.37
CA HIS A 132 -14.39 -10.97 -39.30
C HIS A 132 -14.97 -12.37 -39.36
N TYR A 133 -15.13 -12.92 -40.56
CA TYR A 133 -15.71 -14.23 -40.78
C TYR A 133 -15.09 -14.91 -41.99
N PHE A 134 -15.19 -16.23 -42.04
CA PHE A 134 -15.04 -16.95 -43.29
C PHE A 134 -16.06 -18.09 -43.39
N THR A 135 -16.40 -18.47 -44.62
CA THR A 135 -17.25 -19.63 -44.90
C THR A 135 -16.50 -20.70 -45.68
N THR A 136 -16.89 -21.95 -45.42
CA THR A 136 -16.36 -23.17 -46.03
C THR A 136 -17.53 -24.08 -46.42
N MET A 137 -17.38 -24.83 -47.51
CA MET A 137 -18.41 -25.75 -48.00
C MET A 137 -18.02 -27.18 -47.69
N THR A 138 -18.90 -27.91 -47.00
CA THR A 138 -18.71 -29.33 -46.65
C THR A 138 -19.85 -30.18 -47.20
N ASP A 139 -19.70 -31.50 -47.20
CA ASP A 139 -20.74 -32.44 -47.65
C ASP A 139 -22.08 -32.27 -46.90
N ASP A 140 -22.05 -31.72 -45.69
CA ASP A 140 -23.23 -31.49 -44.85
C ASP A 140 -23.89 -30.12 -45.06
N GLY A 141 -23.19 -29.21 -45.75
CA GLY A 141 -23.63 -27.84 -46.03
C GLY A 141 -22.57 -26.78 -45.78
N LEU A 142 -23.01 -25.52 -45.87
CA LEU A 142 -22.21 -24.31 -45.61
C LEU A 142 -21.93 -24.15 -44.12
N MET A 143 -20.66 -24.06 -43.75
CA MET A 143 -20.22 -23.72 -42.39
C MET A 143 -19.69 -22.28 -42.34
N VAL A 144 -19.97 -21.59 -41.24
CA VAL A 144 -19.59 -20.20 -41.01
C VAL A 144 -18.75 -20.12 -39.74
N PHE A 145 -17.58 -19.48 -39.82
CA PHE A 145 -16.69 -19.27 -38.68
C PHE A 145 -16.51 -17.78 -38.41
N SER A 146 -16.61 -17.38 -37.14
CA SER A 146 -16.36 -16.01 -36.68
C SER A 146 -14.95 -15.86 -36.11
N PHE A 147 -14.37 -14.67 -36.29
CA PHE A 147 -13.05 -14.33 -35.74
C PHE A 147 -13.14 -14.03 -34.24
N GLU A 148 -12.20 -14.56 -33.48
CA GLU A 148 -11.89 -14.14 -32.11
C GLU A 148 -10.49 -13.51 -32.08
N ASP A 149 -10.36 -12.31 -31.50
CA ASP A 149 -9.07 -11.61 -31.39
C ASP A 149 -8.17 -12.20 -30.28
N LYS A 150 -7.96 -13.51 -30.32
CA LYS A 150 -7.09 -14.29 -29.43
C LYS A 150 -6.32 -15.34 -30.20
N VAL A 151 -5.18 -15.76 -29.66
CA VAL A 151 -4.47 -16.93 -30.20
C VAL A 151 -5.24 -18.18 -29.81
N GLU A 152 -5.53 -19.02 -30.79
CA GLU A 152 -6.31 -20.24 -30.64
C GLU A 152 -5.69 -21.19 -29.63
N ARG A 153 -6.53 -21.84 -28.82
CA ARG A 153 -6.12 -23.09 -28.16
C ARG A 153 -6.03 -24.17 -29.22
N ILE A 154 -4.93 -24.91 -29.21
CA ILE A 154 -4.70 -25.99 -30.16
C ILE A 154 -4.63 -27.33 -29.44
N GLU A 155 -5.36 -28.31 -29.95
CA GLU A 155 -5.25 -29.69 -29.47
C GLU A 155 -3.83 -30.23 -29.76
N PRO A 156 -3.23 -30.99 -28.83
CA PRO A 156 -1.88 -31.55 -28.99
C PRO A 156 -1.65 -32.26 -30.32
N ASP A 157 -2.59 -33.11 -30.75
CA ASP A 157 -2.49 -33.87 -32.00
C ASP A 157 -2.43 -32.95 -33.23
N LEU A 158 -3.30 -31.94 -33.26
CA LEU A 158 -3.28 -30.94 -34.31
C LEU A 158 -1.97 -30.14 -34.27
N PHE A 159 -1.49 -29.77 -33.09
CA PHE A 159 -0.20 -29.09 -32.96
C PHE A 159 0.93 -29.93 -33.56
N VAL A 160 1.05 -31.21 -33.19
CA VAL A 160 2.09 -32.13 -33.71
C VAL A 160 2.00 -32.23 -35.23
N GLU A 161 0.78 -32.41 -35.76
CA GLU A 161 0.55 -32.52 -37.20
C GLU A 161 1.00 -31.26 -37.96
N LEU A 162 0.70 -30.08 -37.41
CA LEU A 162 1.07 -28.80 -38.01
C LEU A 162 2.57 -28.50 -37.84
N ALA A 163 3.11 -28.71 -36.65
CA ALA A 163 4.48 -28.39 -36.27
C ALA A 163 5.52 -29.17 -37.09
N LYS A 164 5.22 -30.43 -37.44
CA LYS A 164 6.06 -31.26 -38.33
C LYS A 164 6.26 -30.66 -39.73
N ASN A 165 5.39 -29.73 -40.16
CA ASN A 165 5.47 -29.06 -41.45
C ASN A 165 6.19 -27.69 -41.39
N ILE A 166 6.74 -27.32 -40.23
CA ILE A 166 7.38 -26.03 -40.00
C ILE A 166 8.85 -26.24 -39.64
N ALA A 167 9.73 -25.64 -40.43
CA ALA A 167 11.16 -25.62 -40.16
C ALA A 167 11.50 -24.56 -39.11
N VAL A 168 12.15 -24.98 -38.03
CA VAL A 168 12.63 -24.11 -36.95
C VAL A 168 14.07 -24.51 -36.62
N GLU A 169 14.96 -23.52 -36.56
CA GLU A 169 16.38 -23.71 -36.22
C GLU A 169 16.55 -23.85 -34.69
N SER A 170 16.00 -24.93 -34.11
CA SER A 170 16.13 -25.25 -32.68
C SER A 170 15.91 -26.74 -32.45
N ASP A 171 16.83 -27.41 -31.79
CA ASP A 171 16.65 -28.81 -31.38
C ASP A 171 15.48 -28.97 -30.39
N ALA A 172 15.19 -27.92 -29.60
CA ALA A 172 14.08 -27.92 -28.67
C ALA A 172 12.72 -27.96 -29.40
N TRP A 173 12.65 -27.53 -30.66
CA TRP A 173 11.42 -27.66 -31.48
C TRP A 173 11.08 -29.12 -31.73
N ALA A 174 12.06 -29.92 -32.15
CA ALA A 174 11.88 -31.35 -32.36
C ALA A 174 11.52 -32.04 -31.04
N GLN A 175 12.20 -31.69 -29.94
CA GLN A 175 11.91 -32.24 -28.60
C GLN A 175 10.49 -31.91 -28.13
N LEU A 176 10.00 -30.69 -28.41
CA LEU A 176 8.64 -30.29 -28.06
C LEU A 176 7.61 -31.13 -28.81
N ILE A 177 7.79 -31.30 -30.14
CA ILE A 177 6.91 -32.13 -30.96
C ILE A 177 6.88 -33.57 -30.42
N ASP A 178 8.06 -34.16 -30.19
CA ASP A 178 8.19 -35.54 -29.73
C ASP A 178 7.60 -35.74 -28.33
N PHE A 179 7.78 -34.76 -27.44
CA PHE A 179 7.20 -34.78 -26.09
C PHE A 179 5.68 -34.68 -26.15
N THR A 180 5.14 -33.73 -26.92
CA THR A 180 3.70 -33.56 -27.09
C THR A 180 3.06 -34.82 -27.68
N GLU A 181 3.69 -35.42 -28.69
CA GLU A 181 3.29 -36.68 -29.31
C GLU A 181 3.50 -37.91 -28.42
N LYS A 182 3.97 -37.78 -27.18
CA LYS A 182 4.09 -38.92 -26.24
C LYS A 182 3.23 -38.77 -25.00
N ASN A 183 2.90 -37.54 -24.61
CA ASN A 183 2.40 -37.24 -23.26
C ASN A 183 1.03 -36.56 -23.24
N PHE A 184 0.43 -36.20 -24.38
CA PHE A 184 -0.84 -35.45 -24.39
C PHE A 184 -1.85 -36.04 -25.39
N HIS A 185 -2.15 -37.33 -25.27
CA HIS A 185 -3.06 -38.05 -26.20
C HIS A 185 -4.46 -38.28 -25.66
N ILE A 186 -4.63 -38.18 -24.34
CA ILE A 186 -5.92 -38.44 -23.69
C ILE A 186 -6.39 -37.22 -22.92
N GLN A 187 -7.70 -37.12 -22.76
CA GLN A 187 -8.35 -35.99 -22.09
C GLN A 187 -7.87 -35.82 -20.64
N GLU A 188 -7.49 -36.90 -19.97
CA GLU A 188 -6.99 -36.90 -18.58
C GLU A 188 -5.64 -36.16 -18.44
N ASP A 189 -4.75 -36.30 -19.43
CA ASP A 189 -3.46 -35.59 -19.46
C ASP A 189 -3.68 -34.07 -19.57
N LEU A 190 -4.65 -33.67 -20.40
CA LEU A 190 -5.03 -32.29 -20.63
C LEU A 190 -5.78 -31.68 -19.44
N ASN A 191 -6.60 -32.47 -18.74
CA ASN A 191 -7.27 -32.02 -17.53
C ASN A 191 -6.26 -31.72 -16.41
N SER A 192 -5.16 -32.47 -16.36
CA SER A 192 -4.05 -32.25 -15.44
C SER A 192 -3.14 -31.09 -15.88
N ASN A 193 -3.22 -30.67 -17.15
CA ASN A 193 -2.38 -29.61 -17.73
C ASN A 193 -3.18 -28.65 -18.62
N PRO A 194 -4.18 -27.93 -18.07
CA PRO A 194 -5.15 -27.18 -18.86
C PRO A 194 -4.56 -26.00 -19.64
N GLN A 195 -3.34 -25.57 -19.31
CA GLN A 195 -2.63 -24.49 -19.99
C GLN A 195 -1.95 -24.94 -21.29
N VAL A 196 -1.65 -26.23 -21.45
CA VAL A 196 -0.85 -26.77 -22.57
C VAL A 196 -1.43 -26.40 -23.94
N PRO A 197 -2.73 -26.57 -24.22
CA PRO A 197 -3.31 -26.17 -25.51
C PRO A 197 -3.11 -24.69 -25.86
N GLN A 198 -3.16 -23.81 -24.86
CA GLN A 198 -2.94 -22.38 -25.07
C GLN A 198 -1.45 -22.07 -25.30
N ILE A 199 -0.56 -22.74 -24.56
CA ILE A 199 0.90 -22.59 -24.72
C ILE A 199 1.32 -23.03 -26.12
N LEU A 200 0.87 -24.21 -26.56
CA LEU A 200 1.17 -24.73 -27.91
C LEU A 200 0.69 -23.78 -29.01
N GLY A 201 -0.50 -23.18 -28.84
CA GLY A 201 -1.04 -22.20 -29.78
C GLY A 201 -0.16 -20.96 -29.88
N LEU A 202 0.26 -20.40 -28.74
CA LEU A 202 1.14 -19.23 -28.68
C LEU A 202 2.54 -19.51 -29.25
N ILE A 203 3.10 -20.70 -28.98
CA ILE A 203 4.38 -21.12 -29.59
C ILE A 203 4.22 -21.18 -31.10
N LEU A 204 3.18 -21.84 -31.60
CA LEU A 204 2.93 -21.96 -33.04
C LEU A 204 2.72 -20.60 -33.70
N TYR A 205 2.00 -19.70 -33.05
CA TYR A 205 1.81 -18.31 -33.47
C TYR A 205 3.15 -17.56 -33.58
N ALA A 206 4.00 -17.61 -32.55
CA ALA A 206 5.31 -16.97 -32.53
C ALA A 206 6.27 -17.54 -33.60
N THR A 207 6.14 -18.83 -33.90
CA THR A 207 6.94 -19.52 -34.91
C THR A 207 6.50 -19.13 -36.33
N ILE A 208 5.20 -19.12 -36.60
CA ILE A 208 4.65 -18.76 -37.92
C ILE A 208 4.82 -17.27 -38.22
N PHE A 209 4.73 -16.43 -37.18
CA PHE A 209 4.80 -14.97 -37.27
C PHE A 209 5.90 -14.41 -36.37
N PRO A 210 7.17 -14.41 -36.84
CA PRO A 210 8.31 -13.87 -36.09
C PRO A 210 8.10 -12.43 -35.60
N GLU A 211 7.38 -11.61 -36.36
CA GLU A 211 7.01 -10.23 -36.02
C GLU A 211 6.16 -10.11 -34.75
N HIS A 212 5.44 -11.19 -34.36
CA HIS A 212 4.58 -11.25 -33.18
C HIS A 212 5.20 -12.01 -32.01
N ARG A 213 6.48 -12.39 -32.07
CA ARG A 213 7.18 -13.12 -31.00
C ARG A 213 7.11 -12.44 -29.65
N ASN A 214 7.21 -11.11 -29.61
CA ASN A 214 7.15 -10.34 -28.36
C ASN A 214 5.76 -10.36 -27.71
N GLU A 215 4.72 -10.28 -28.53
CA GLU A 215 3.33 -10.40 -28.08
C GLU A 215 3.11 -11.79 -27.48
N ALA A 216 3.47 -12.83 -28.23
CA ALA A 216 3.34 -14.21 -27.78
C ALA A 216 4.15 -14.49 -26.50
N PHE A 217 5.37 -13.97 -26.39
CA PHE A 217 6.22 -14.15 -25.21
C PHE A 217 5.55 -13.63 -23.93
N ASN A 218 4.92 -12.45 -24.00
CA ASN A 218 4.24 -11.85 -22.85
C ASN A 218 3.03 -12.68 -22.39
N ASP A 219 2.34 -13.32 -23.32
CA ASP A 219 1.20 -14.19 -23.01
C ASP A 219 1.65 -15.60 -22.56
N LEU A 220 2.81 -16.06 -23.03
CA LEU A 220 3.39 -17.37 -22.70
C LEU A 220 3.91 -17.42 -21.25
N CYS A 221 4.63 -16.39 -20.79
CA CYS A 221 5.29 -16.44 -19.48
C CYS A 221 4.30 -16.69 -18.32
N PRO A 222 3.14 -15.99 -18.22
CA PRO A 222 2.15 -16.28 -17.18
C PRO A 222 1.55 -17.68 -17.25
N LEU A 223 1.46 -18.27 -18.45
CA LEU A 223 0.93 -19.63 -18.63
C LEU A 223 1.96 -20.68 -18.22
N LEU A 224 3.23 -20.47 -18.54
CA LEU A 224 4.32 -21.33 -18.10
C LEU A 224 4.44 -21.37 -16.58
N LEU A 225 4.31 -20.22 -15.91
CA LEU A 225 4.28 -20.16 -14.44
C LEU A 225 3.12 -20.94 -13.80
N LYS A 226 2.05 -21.21 -14.55
CA LYS A 226 0.89 -21.98 -14.09
C LYS A 226 0.92 -23.45 -14.52
N SER A 227 1.86 -23.84 -15.37
CA SER A 227 1.95 -25.21 -15.85
C SER A 227 2.72 -26.06 -14.85
N GLU A 228 2.15 -27.19 -14.46
CA GLU A 228 2.71 -28.09 -13.45
C GLU A 228 3.63 -29.17 -14.04
N ASN A 229 3.82 -29.20 -15.36
CA ASN A 229 4.66 -30.20 -16.02
C ASN A 229 6.11 -29.71 -16.20
N PRO A 230 7.07 -30.16 -15.37
CA PRO A 230 8.43 -29.61 -15.37
C PRO A 230 9.19 -29.92 -16.66
N ASN A 231 8.96 -31.09 -17.27
CA ASN A 231 9.63 -31.49 -18.51
C ASN A 231 9.13 -30.64 -19.69
N PHE A 232 7.82 -30.43 -19.77
CA PHE A 232 7.22 -29.56 -20.78
C PHE A 232 7.72 -28.12 -20.65
N ASN A 233 7.76 -27.59 -19.43
CA ASN A 233 8.26 -26.25 -19.14
C ASN A 233 9.74 -26.11 -19.52
N LEU A 234 10.58 -27.09 -19.19
CA LEU A 234 12.00 -27.09 -19.54
C LEU A 234 12.22 -27.04 -21.05
N ILE A 235 11.54 -27.91 -21.81
CA ILE A 235 11.66 -27.96 -23.27
C ILE A 235 11.16 -26.64 -23.88
N THR A 236 10.02 -26.14 -23.40
CA THR A 236 9.45 -24.88 -23.88
C THR A 236 10.37 -23.69 -23.60
N THR A 237 10.91 -23.58 -22.39
CA THR A 237 11.87 -22.53 -22.03
C THR A 237 13.12 -22.59 -22.90
N LYS A 238 13.64 -23.79 -23.20
CA LYS A 238 14.77 -23.96 -24.12
C LYS A 238 14.43 -23.47 -25.53
N LEU A 239 13.26 -23.84 -26.06
CA LEU A 239 12.79 -23.36 -27.36
C LEU A 239 12.67 -21.84 -27.40
N LEU A 240 12.13 -21.23 -26.33
CA LEU A 240 11.99 -19.78 -26.27
C LEU A 240 13.36 -19.08 -26.23
N LYS A 241 14.36 -19.65 -25.56
CA LYS A 241 15.75 -19.14 -25.61
C LYS A 241 16.33 -19.17 -27.02
N ASP A 242 16.07 -20.24 -27.76
CA ASP A 242 16.60 -20.39 -29.13
C ASP A 242 15.88 -19.45 -30.13
N THR A 243 14.61 -19.12 -29.89
CA THR A 243 13.75 -18.44 -30.88
C THR A 243 13.44 -16.98 -30.58
N ILE A 244 13.50 -16.56 -29.32
CA ILE A 244 13.19 -15.18 -28.91
C ILE A 244 14.50 -14.39 -28.75
N PRO A 245 14.72 -13.34 -29.56
CA PRO A 245 15.87 -12.45 -29.40
C PRO A 245 15.89 -11.83 -28.00
N ASP A 246 17.06 -11.72 -27.40
CA ASP A 246 17.26 -11.14 -26.06
C ASP A 246 16.36 -11.77 -24.97
N TYR A 247 16.12 -13.08 -25.06
CA TYR A 247 15.23 -13.83 -24.17
C TYR A 247 15.47 -13.51 -22.68
N GLU A 248 16.71 -13.57 -22.22
CA GLU A 248 17.03 -13.37 -20.80
C GLU A 248 16.65 -11.96 -20.32
N THR A 249 16.94 -10.94 -21.11
CA THR A 249 16.55 -9.55 -20.81
C THR A 249 15.04 -9.40 -20.75
N LYS A 250 14.30 -10.05 -21.66
CA LYS A 250 12.83 -10.03 -21.65
C LYS A 250 12.26 -10.79 -20.46
N ALA A 251 12.85 -11.92 -20.09
CA ALA A 251 12.43 -12.70 -18.92
C ALA A 251 12.67 -11.92 -17.62
N MET A 252 13.82 -11.25 -17.47
CA MET A 252 14.06 -10.34 -16.34
C MET A 252 13.04 -9.19 -16.31
N ALA A 253 12.77 -8.55 -17.45
CA ALA A 253 11.77 -7.48 -17.55
C ALA A 253 10.36 -7.98 -17.18
N PHE A 254 10.01 -9.21 -17.56
CA PHE A 254 8.78 -9.86 -17.17
C PHE A 254 8.71 -10.06 -15.64
N LEU A 255 9.78 -10.56 -15.00
CA LEU A 255 9.82 -10.71 -13.55
C LEU A 255 9.62 -9.38 -12.81
N HIS A 256 10.21 -8.29 -13.30
CA HIS A 256 9.98 -6.96 -12.74
C HIS A 256 8.53 -6.49 -12.86
N LYS A 257 7.86 -6.80 -13.98
CA LYS A 257 6.49 -6.36 -14.25
C LYS A 257 5.45 -7.24 -13.54
N ASN A 258 5.72 -8.53 -13.43
CA ASN A 258 4.80 -9.53 -12.88
C ASN A 258 4.73 -9.47 -11.35
N ASN A 259 5.77 -8.98 -10.70
CA ASN A 259 5.86 -8.92 -9.25
C ASN A 259 5.55 -7.50 -8.72
N ASN A 260 4.71 -7.42 -7.70
CA ASN A 260 4.38 -6.14 -7.07
C ASN A 260 5.63 -5.57 -6.37
N PRO A 261 6.06 -4.33 -6.66
CA PRO A 261 7.31 -3.78 -6.14
C PRO A 261 7.37 -3.66 -4.60
N VAL A 262 6.22 -3.66 -3.92
CA VAL A 262 6.14 -3.53 -2.46
C VAL A 262 5.89 -4.90 -1.79
N ARG A 263 5.05 -5.74 -2.39
CA ARG A 263 4.49 -6.95 -1.76
C ARG A 263 5.10 -8.27 -2.21
N TYR A 264 6.04 -8.26 -3.14
CA TYR A 264 6.70 -9.50 -3.61
C TYR A 264 7.47 -10.21 -2.48
N LYS A 265 7.63 -11.53 -2.62
CA LYS A 265 8.62 -12.32 -1.86
C LYS A 265 9.80 -12.64 -2.77
N GLU A 266 11.01 -12.62 -2.21
CA GLU A 266 12.23 -12.97 -2.96
C GLU A 266 12.19 -14.41 -3.48
N SER A 267 11.55 -15.33 -2.73
CA SER A 267 11.31 -16.72 -3.14
C SER A 267 10.51 -16.82 -4.44
N ASP A 268 9.50 -15.97 -4.61
CA ASP A 268 8.64 -15.98 -5.79
C ASP A 268 9.47 -15.60 -7.04
N ILE A 269 10.40 -14.67 -6.90
CA ILE A 269 11.33 -14.29 -7.98
C ILE A 269 12.27 -15.45 -8.31
N SER A 270 12.80 -16.15 -7.31
CA SER A 270 13.68 -17.31 -7.52
C SER A 270 12.97 -18.43 -8.26
N GLU A 271 11.77 -18.81 -7.82
CA GLU A 271 10.97 -19.88 -8.43
C GLU A 271 10.57 -19.53 -9.86
N GLN A 272 10.05 -18.32 -10.09
CA GLN A 272 9.67 -17.86 -11.42
C GLN A 272 10.89 -17.77 -12.35
N GLY A 273 12.00 -17.22 -11.87
CA GLY A 273 13.23 -17.07 -12.64
C GLY A 273 13.85 -18.41 -13.04
N ALA A 274 13.85 -19.38 -12.12
CA ALA A 274 14.33 -20.74 -12.42
C ALA A 274 13.45 -21.45 -13.46
N LEU A 275 12.11 -21.29 -13.37
CA LEU A 275 11.18 -21.86 -14.35
C LEU A 275 11.38 -21.25 -15.75
N LEU A 276 11.64 -19.94 -15.81
CA LEU A 276 12.04 -19.23 -17.04
C LEU A 276 13.51 -19.49 -17.43
N GLY A 277 14.20 -20.41 -16.74
CA GLY A 277 15.55 -20.86 -17.09
C GLY A 277 16.63 -19.78 -16.93
N LEU A 278 16.41 -18.74 -16.13
CA LEU A 278 17.47 -17.77 -15.82
C LEU A 278 18.56 -18.43 -14.95
N SER A 279 19.81 -17.98 -15.12
CA SER A 279 20.90 -18.38 -14.22
C SER A 279 20.69 -17.78 -12.83
N SER A 280 21.30 -18.39 -11.81
CA SER A 280 21.29 -17.85 -10.43
C SER A 280 21.78 -16.41 -10.37
N GLU A 281 22.85 -16.07 -11.09
CA GLU A 281 23.39 -14.70 -11.16
C GLU A 281 22.37 -13.68 -11.68
N LYS A 282 21.57 -14.05 -12.68
CA LYS A 282 20.53 -13.18 -13.24
C LYS A 282 19.34 -13.05 -12.29
N ILE A 283 18.98 -14.12 -11.59
CA ILE A 283 17.93 -14.11 -10.56
C ILE A 283 18.35 -13.18 -9.41
N ASP A 284 19.59 -13.29 -8.93
CA ASP A 284 20.13 -12.44 -7.86
C ASP A 284 20.15 -10.97 -8.27
N LEU A 285 20.48 -10.68 -9.54
CA LEU A 285 20.41 -9.33 -10.10
C LEU A 285 18.98 -8.78 -10.06
N VAL A 286 17.97 -9.55 -10.51
CA VAL A 286 16.57 -9.13 -10.46
C VAL A 286 16.11 -8.89 -9.01
N GLN A 287 16.51 -9.76 -8.08
CA GLN A 287 16.18 -9.58 -6.65
C GLN A 287 16.79 -8.29 -6.08
N ASN A 288 18.07 -8.02 -6.38
CA ASN A 288 18.74 -6.77 -5.97
C ASN A 288 18.00 -5.53 -6.51
N GLU A 289 17.71 -5.51 -7.81
CA GLU A 289 16.96 -4.40 -8.42
C GLU A 289 15.55 -4.25 -7.82
N MET A 290 14.86 -5.36 -7.53
CA MET A 290 13.54 -5.32 -6.89
C MET A 290 13.61 -4.83 -5.44
N ARG A 291 14.70 -5.09 -4.71
CA ARG A 291 14.94 -4.53 -3.37
C ARG A 291 15.13 -3.02 -3.41
N GLU A 292 15.93 -2.54 -4.34
CA GLU A 292 16.15 -1.11 -4.54
C GLU A 292 14.85 -0.39 -4.92
N ARG A 293 14.08 -0.96 -5.86
CA ARG A 293 12.76 -0.42 -6.23
C ARG A 293 11.79 -0.40 -5.05
N LYS A 294 11.78 -1.45 -4.22
CA LYS A 294 10.96 -1.49 -3.00
C LYS A 294 11.35 -0.39 -2.02
N ALA A 295 12.64 -0.19 -1.78
CA ALA A 295 13.13 0.85 -0.89
C ALA A 295 12.73 2.24 -1.39
N LEU A 296 12.86 2.50 -2.69
CA LEU A 296 12.46 3.76 -3.31
C LEU A 296 10.95 3.99 -3.24
N GLU A 297 10.15 2.96 -3.50
CA GLU A 297 8.68 3.07 -3.47
C GLU A 297 8.18 3.30 -2.04
N VAL A 298 8.75 2.60 -1.05
CA VAL A 298 8.46 2.85 0.38
C VAL A 298 8.86 4.27 0.77
N GLN A 299 10.00 4.77 0.30
CA GLN A 299 10.41 6.16 0.55
C GLN A 299 9.43 7.17 -0.07
N ASN A 300 8.97 6.92 -1.31
CA ASN A 300 7.98 7.77 -1.98
C ASN A 300 6.62 7.77 -1.26
N ILE A 301 6.15 6.59 -0.83
CA ILE A 301 4.93 6.44 -0.04
C ILE A 301 5.06 7.22 1.27
N ASN A 302 6.16 7.03 2.01
CA ASN A 302 6.41 7.74 3.26
C ASN A 302 6.46 9.25 3.06
N ARG A 303 7.10 9.73 1.98
CA ARG A 303 7.15 11.15 1.64
C ARG A 303 5.77 11.72 1.32
N SER A 304 4.97 11.01 0.53
CA SER A 304 3.61 11.42 0.20
C SER A 304 2.73 11.49 1.45
N GLN A 305 2.84 10.49 2.32
CA GLN A 305 2.12 10.46 3.59
C GLN A 305 2.56 11.58 4.53
N ALA A 306 3.86 11.89 4.59
CA ALA A 306 4.38 13.00 5.36
C ALA A 306 3.77 14.34 4.90
N ILE A 307 3.70 14.58 3.59
CA ILE A 307 3.10 15.80 3.03
C ILE A 307 1.62 15.92 3.42
N GLU A 308 0.84 14.84 3.25
CA GLU A 308 -0.58 14.84 3.61
C GLU A 308 -0.79 14.99 5.13
N LEU A 309 -0.01 14.28 5.95
CA LEU A 309 -0.10 14.36 7.42
C LEU A 309 0.22 15.78 7.90
N LYS A 310 1.30 16.39 7.39
CA LYS A 310 1.67 17.78 7.70
C LYS A 310 0.55 18.74 7.34
N LYS A 311 -0.05 18.61 6.15
CA LYS A 311 -1.14 19.47 5.70
C LYS A 311 -2.38 19.33 6.59
N THR A 312 -2.76 18.10 6.93
CA THR A 312 -3.92 17.83 7.81
C THR A 312 -3.70 18.38 9.21
N LEU A 313 -2.52 18.15 9.80
CA LEU A 313 -2.20 18.63 11.15
C LEU A 313 -2.09 20.15 11.21
N ILE A 314 -1.39 20.80 10.27
CA ILE A 314 -1.31 22.26 10.21
C ILE A 314 -2.70 22.87 10.00
N GLY A 315 -3.52 22.28 9.12
CA GLY A 315 -4.90 22.71 8.92
C GLY A 315 -5.73 22.66 10.21
N ALA A 316 -5.58 21.60 11.00
CA ALA A 316 -6.23 21.45 12.29
C ALA A 316 -5.73 22.48 13.33
N VAL A 317 -4.42 22.79 13.34
CA VAL A 317 -3.89 23.86 14.20
C VAL A 317 -4.45 25.23 13.79
N ASP A 318 -4.52 25.52 12.49
CA ASP A 318 -5.05 26.78 11.98
C ASP A 318 -6.55 26.95 12.25
N GLU A 319 -7.30 25.87 12.13
CA GLU A 319 -8.72 25.85 12.49
C GLU A 319 -8.93 26.10 13.98
N TYR A 320 -8.13 25.47 14.84
CA TYR A 320 -8.11 25.74 16.27
C TYR A 320 -7.79 27.22 16.56
N LEU A 321 -6.77 27.79 15.91
CA LEU A 321 -6.39 29.19 16.08
C LEU A 321 -7.50 30.16 15.63
N ARG A 322 -8.22 29.86 14.53
CA ARG A 322 -9.36 30.67 14.05
C ARG A 322 -10.58 30.56 14.95
N TRP A 323 -10.90 29.37 15.44
CA TRP A 323 -11.98 29.17 16.41
C TRP A 323 -11.78 30.03 17.66
N ARG A 324 -10.55 30.11 18.17
CA ARG A 324 -10.21 30.97 19.32
C ARG A 324 -10.42 32.46 19.09
N ASN A 325 -10.32 32.91 17.85
CA ASN A 325 -10.52 34.32 17.48
C ASN A 325 -11.99 34.65 17.15
N ASN A 326 -12.95 33.74 17.38
CA ASN A 326 -14.35 33.85 16.92
C ASN A 326 -14.48 34.00 15.38
N GLU A 327 -13.51 33.51 14.62
CA GLU A 327 -13.50 33.57 13.15
C GLU A 327 -13.86 32.22 12.48
N SER A 328 -14.34 31.26 13.29
CA SER A 328 -14.78 29.94 12.83
C SER A 328 -16.17 30.01 12.18
N LYS A 329 -16.35 29.22 11.11
CA LYS A 329 -17.65 28.97 10.46
C LYS A 329 -18.22 27.58 10.80
N GLU A 330 -17.60 26.83 11.72
CA GLU A 330 -18.04 25.47 12.04
C GLU A 330 -19.34 25.46 12.85
N THR A 331 -20.32 24.73 12.33
CA THR A 331 -21.58 24.37 13.01
C THR A 331 -21.39 23.28 14.09
N ASP A 332 -20.22 22.66 14.16
CA ASP A 332 -20.05 21.32 14.78
C ASP A 332 -19.30 21.31 16.14
N TYR A 333 -18.95 22.49 16.68
CA TYR A 333 -18.34 22.61 18.02
C TYR A 333 -19.24 23.42 18.98
N GLN A 334 -20.29 22.79 19.48
CA GLN A 334 -21.13 23.36 20.55
C GLN A 334 -20.91 22.59 21.87
N LYS A 335 -19.86 22.95 22.62
CA LYS A 335 -19.75 22.57 24.04
C LYS A 335 -19.69 23.83 24.89
N SER A 336 -20.58 23.94 25.88
CA SER A 336 -20.64 25.09 26.79
C SER A 336 -19.34 25.19 27.60
N SER A 337 -18.73 26.38 27.55
CA SER A 337 -17.41 26.64 28.12
C SER A 337 -17.51 27.12 29.58
N GLY A 338 -16.96 26.32 30.50
CA GLY A 338 -16.77 26.72 31.91
C GLY A 338 -15.56 27.66 32.11
N ALA A 339 -15.37 28.20 33.31
CA ALA A 339 -14.34 29.22 33.59
C ALA A 339 -12.88 28.78 33.29
N PHE A 340 -12.54 27.49 33.40
CA PHE A 340 -11.22 26.95 33.01
C PHE A 340 -11.04 26.79 31.49
N THR A 341 -12.14 26.64 30.76
CA THR A 341 -12.20 26.67 29.29
C THR A 341 -11.87 28.09 28.79
N TRP A 342 -12.23 29.14 29.55
CA TRP A 342 -11.91 30.53 29.20
C TRP A 342 -10.41 30.86 29.31
N LEU A 343 -9.76 30.57 30.44
CA LEU A 343 -8.33 30.86 30.70
C LEU A 343 -7.37 30.11 29.75
N ARG A 344 -7.80 29.03 29.10
CA ARG A 344 -6.93 28.20 28.24
C ARG A 344 -7.20 28.38 26.75
N HIS A 345 -8.28 29.07 26.39
CA HIS A 345 -8.65 29.37 25.00
C HIS A 345 -8.51 30.86 24.68
N TYR A 346 -8.78 31.75 25.61
CA TYR A 346 -8.72 33.20 25.35
C TYR A 346 -7.44 33.86 25.90
N THR A 347 -6.46 33.07 26.36
CA THR A 347 -5.13 33.55 26.80
C THR A 347 -4.02 33.10 25.87
N ASP A 348 -2.84 33.72 26.00
CA ASP A 348 -1.67 33.40 25.18
C ASP A 348 -1.13 31.98 25.37
N PHE A 349 -1.49 31.29 26.45
CA PHE A 349 -1.06 29.90 26.70
C PHE A 349 -1.48 28.94 25.58
N GLY A 350 -2.78 28.95 25.19
CA GLY A 350 -3.28 28.12 24.10
C GLY A 350 -2.75 28.53 22.72
N LYS A 351 -2.44 29.83 22.56
CA LYS A 351 -1.86 30.41 21.35
C LYS A 351 -0.43 29.95 21.14
N ASN A 352 0.39 30.05 22.18
CA ASN A 352 1.80 29.68 22.14
C ASN A 352 1.94 28.18 21.90
N ARG A 353 1.18 27.34 22.62
CA ARG A 353 1.16 25.89 22.39
C ARG A 353 0.82 25.51 20.95
N ALA A 354 -0.19 26.13 20.35
CA ALA A 354 -0.57 25.86 18.96
C ALA A 354 0.50 26.35 17.97
N ASN A 355 1.06 27.54 18.19
CA ASN A 355 2.13 28.08 17.36
C ASN A 355 3.41 27.24 17.45
N ASP A 356 3.76 26.77 18.64
CA ASP A 356 4.92 25.90 18.86
C ASP A 356 4.74 24.58 18.12
N LEU A 357 3.58 23.94 18.25
CA LEU A 357 3.27 22.73 17.48
C LEU A 357 3.35 22.99 15.97
N LYS A 358 2.76 24.08 15.48
CA LYS A 358 2.80 24.46 14.06
C LYS A 358 4.24 24.68 13.59
N ASN A 359 5.08 25.31 14.40
CA ASN A 359 6.49 25.55 14.08
C ASN A 359 7.28 24.25 14.02
N GLU A 360 7.08 23.33 14.97
CA GLU A 360 7.75 22.03 14.97
C GLU A 360 7.29 21.14 13.80
N LEU A 361 5.99 21.14 13.47
CA LEU A 361 5.46 20.47 12.27
C LEU A 361 6.02 21.07 10.98
N ASN A 362 6.25 22.37 10.94
CA ASN A 362 6.88 23.04 9.80
C ASN A 362 8.35 22.64 9.61
N LYS A 363 9.08 22.43 10.71
CA LYS A 363 10.49 21.99 10.69
C LYS A 363 10.65 20.51 10.34
N ALA A 364 9.66 19.67 10.61
CA ALA A 364 9.70 18.24 10.27
C ALA A 364 9.79 18.02 8.75
N GLN A 365 10.82 17.26 8.33
CA GLN A 365 11.16 17.04 6.91
C GLN A 365 10.69 15.69 6.36
N ASP A 366 10.48 14.70 7.24
CA ASP A 366 10.05 13.36 6.87
C ASP A 366 8.93 12.86 7.79
N LEU A 367 8.37 11.69 7.45
CA LEU A 367 7.26 11.09 8.20
C LEU A 367 7.66 10.79 9.66
N LYS A 368 8.90 10.36 9.90
CA LYS A 368 9.38 10.03 11.26
C LYS A 368 9.38 11.28 12.15
N ALA A 369 10.01 12.35 11.67
CA ALA A 369 10.07 13.62 12.40
C ALA A 369 8.67 14.19 12.67
N MET A 370 7.73 14.02 11.73
CA MET A 370 6.34 14.43 11.95
C MET A 370 5.67 13.60 13.04
N LEU A 371 5.83 12.28 13.02
CA LEU A 371 5.29 11.39 14.05
C LEU A 371 5.90 11.70 15.42
N ASP A 372 7.20 11.95 15.49
CA ASP A 372 7.92 12.33 16.72
C ASP A 372 7.36 13.64 17.31
N VAL A 373 7.14 14.66 16.47
CA VAL A 373 6.56 15.95 16.89
C VAL A 373 5.15 15.75 17.46
N VAL A 374 4.31 14.98 16.76
CA VAL A 374 2.93 14.73 17.18
C VAL A 374 2.88 13.91 18.47
N GLN A 375 3.71 12.87 18.58
CA GLN A 375 3.83 12.03 19.75
C GLN A 375 4.31 12.83 20.97
N LYS A 376 5.34 13.66 20.81
CA LYS A 376 5.84 14.55 21.87
C LYS A 376 4.75 15.53 22.33
N HIS A 377 3.97 16.06 21.39
CA HIS A 377 2.84 16.94 21.72
C HIS A 377 1.76 16.23 22.54
N PHE A 378 1.30 15.05 22.14
CA PHE A 378 0.29 14.30 22.90
C PHE A 378 0.83 13.84 24.27
N ALA A 379 2.07 13.37 24.34
CA ALA A 379 2.70 12.92 25.60
C ALA A 379 2.79 14.04 26.64
N ASN A 380 3.16 15.25 26.22
CA ASN A 380 3.36 16.39 27.12
C ASN A 380 2.05 17.07 27.51
N ASN A 381 1.00 16.97 26.69
CA ASN A 381 -0.15 17.86 26.82
C ASN A 381 -1.52 17.17 27.01
N SER A 382 -1.64 15.85 26.81
CA SER A 382 -2.96 15.18 26.77
C SER A 382 -3.39 14.50 28.08
N ARG A 383 -2.62 14.64 29.16
CA ARG A 383 -2.89 14.03 30.49
C ARG A 383 -3.85 14.81 31.40
N LEU A 384 -4.54 15.81 30.87
CA LEU A 384 -5.45 16.69 31.62
C LEU A 384 -6.73 16.85 30.81
N HIS A 385 -7.88 17.11 31.44
CA HIS A 385 -9.18 17.47 30.84
C HIS A 385 -9.12 18.76 29.95
N ASN A 386 -8.19 18.79 29.00
CA ASN A 386 -7.60 19.91 28.27
C ASN A 386 -7.53 19.52 26.80
N HIS A 387 -8.60 19.81 26.07
CA HIS A 387 -9.01 18.88 25.05
C HIS A 387 -9.50 19.56 23.78
N SER A 388 -9.10 20.80 23.51
CA SER A 388 -9.52 21.52 22.29
C SER A 388 -8.57 21.24 21.12
N LEU A 389 -7.31 21.68 21.18
CA LEU A 389 -6.32 21.46 20.11
C LEU A 389 -6.14 19.97 19.79
N ASP A 390 -6.02 19.12 20.80
CA ASP A 390 -5.88 17.68 20.61
C ASP A 390 -7.10 17.06 19.93
N SER A 391 -8.31 17.59 20.18
CA SER A 391 -9.51 17.18 19.44
C SER A 391 -9.51 17.60 17.99
N TYR A 392 -9.02 18.82 17.69
CA TYR A 392 -8.89 19.28 16.32
C TYR A 392 -7.93 18.38 15.54
N LEU A 393 -6.77 18.04 16.13
CA LEU A 393 -5.81 17.11 15.53
C LEU A 393 -6.44 15.72 15.31
N LEU A 394 -7.11 15.17 16.34
CA LEU A 394 -7.75 13.85 16.28
C LEU A 394 -8.86 13.78 15.24
N ARG A 395 -9.76 14.77 15.22
CA ARG A 395 -10.85 14.83 14.24
C ARG A 395 -10.33 15.00 12.84
N ALA A 396 -9.28 15.80 12.64
CA ALA A 396 -8.69 15.99 11.31
C ALA A 396 -8.03 14.70 10.80
N MET A 397 -7.28 13.99 11.64
CA MET A 397 -6.70 12.69 11.28
C MET A 397 -7.77 11.62 11.04
N HIS A 398 -8.85 11.60 11.83
CA HIS A 398 -9.95 10.65 11.67
C HIS A 398 -10.86 10.99 10.46
N LYS A 399 -11.13 12.26 10.17
CA LYS A 399 -11.93 12.68 9.01
C LYS A 399 -11.34 12.17 7.71
N ASP A 400 -10.02 12.12 7.65
CA ASP A 400 -9.23 11.63 6.52
C ASP A 400 -8.57 10.27 6.81
N PHE A 401 -9.16 9.43 7.67
CA PHE A 401 -8.52 8.19 8.17
C PHE A 401 -8.01 7.26 7.05
N ASN A 402 -8.76 7.14 5.94
CA ASN A 402 -8.36 6.36 4.77
C ASN A 402 -7.00 6.77 4.18
N LYS A 403 -6.59 8.04 4.32
CA LYS A 403 -5.28 8.53 3.87
C LYS A 403 -4.13 8.12 4.79
N PHE A 404 -4.45 7.72 6.02
CA PHE A 404 -3.48 7.43 7.07
C PHE A 404 -3.61 6.01 7.63
N ASN A 405 -4.44 5.13 7.07
CA ASN A 405 -4.61 3.73 7.54
C ASN A 405 -3.32 2.90 7.52
N SER A 406 -2.36 3.28 6.69
CA SER A 406 -1.01 2.70 6.64
C SER A 406 -0.09 3.22 7.75
N ILE A 407 -0.51 4.28 8.43
CA ILE A 407 0.13 4.87 9.59
C ILE A 407 -0.72 4.44 10.80
N PHE A 408 -1.84 5.09 11.06
CA PHE A 408 -2.70 4.78 12.21
C PHE A 408 -3.79 3.77 11.83
N ASN A 409 -4.02 2.77 12.69
CA ASN A 409 -5.24 1.98 12.60
C ASN A 409 -6.40 2.82 13.16
N PHE A 410 -7.52 2.92 12.43
CA PHE A 410 -8.73 3.61 12.90
C PHE A 410 -9.97 2.69 12.93
N GLU A 411 -9.84 1.41 12.59
CA GLU A 411 -10.99 0.48 12.39
C GLU A 411 -11.86 0.27 13.65
N HIS A 412 -11.33 0.59 14.83
CA HIS A 412 -12.03 0.44 16.11
C HIS A 412 -12.58 1.76 16.67
N LEU A 413 -12.33 2.89 16.00
CA LEU A 413 -12.75 4.21 16.47
C LEU A 413 -14.13 4.58 15.92
N THR A 414 -15.19 4.27 16.68
CA THR A 414 -16.50 4.88 16.43
C THR A 414 -16.53 6.27 17.10
N ILE A 415 -16.09 7.33 16.40
CA ILE A 415 -16.21 8.71 16.93
C ILE A 415 -17.67 9.18 16.81
N LYS A 416 -18.57 8.59 17.60
CA LYS A 416 -19.89 9.18 17.84
C LYS A 416 -19.83 10.30 18.89
N ASN A 417 -18.78 10.33 19.72
CA ASN A 417 -18.49 11.39 20.67
C ASN A 417 -16.98 11.47 20.96
N ASP A 418 -16.49 12.68 21.18
CA ASP A 418 -15.12 12.98 21.56
C ASP A 418 -14.92 12.71 23.08
N THR A 419 -14.54 11.47 23.40
CA THR A 419 -14.38 10.96 24.78
C THR A 419 -12.91 10.81 25.16
N ASP A 420 -12.60 10.88 26.46
CA ASP A 420 -11.24 10.69 26.99
C ASP A 420 -10.66 9.31 26.59
N ALA A 421 -11.50 8.29 26.46
CA ALA A 421 -11.12 6.94 26.02
C ALA A 421 -10.61 6.89 24.57
N ASN A 422 -11.24 7.63 23.65
CA ASN A 422 -10.80 7.68 22.24
C ASN A 422 -9.43 8.36 22.09
N ARG A 423 -9.12 9.32 22.98
CA ARG A 423 -7.83 10.04 22.99
C ARG A 423 -6.70 9.18 23.54
N GLU A 424 -6.96 8.47 24.65
CA GLU A 424 -5.97 7.57 25.25
C GLU A 424 -5.67 6.39 24.33
N TRP A 425 -6.68 5.85 23.64
CA TRP A 425 -6.48 4.80 22.64
C TRP A 425 -5.54 5.24 21.51
N LEU A 426 -5.73 6.44 20.96
CA LEU A 426 -4.85 6.93 19.89
C LEU A 426 -3.44 7.22 20.39
N ARG A 427 -3.29 7.68 21.64
CA ARG A 427 -1.97 7.83 22.28
C ARG A 427 -1.23 6.49 22.30
N GLU A 428 -1.92 5.41 22.69
CA GLU A 428 -1.35 4.06 22.73
C GLU A 428 -1.06 3.52 21.32
N GLU A 429 -1.95 3.71 20.34
CA GLU A 429 -1.71 3.30 18.94
C GLU A 429 -0.50 4.03 18.32
N MET A 430 -0.34 5.33 18.61
CA MET A 430 0.84 6.10 18.21
C MET A 430 2.13 5.60 18.87
N LEU A 431 2.05 5.20 20.15
CA LEU A 431 3.18 4.62 20.87
C LEU A 431 3.56 3.24 20.35
N GLU A 432 2.60 2.39 20.02
CA GLU A 432 2.82 1.08 19.40
C GLU A 432 3.46 1.20 18.01
N MET A 433 3.11 2.22 17.24
CA MET A 433 3.67 2.46 15.93
C MET A 433 5.15 2.82 15.93
N ALA A 434 5.59 3.60 16.92
CA ALA A 434 7.01 3.87 17.14
C ALA A 434 7.80 2.58 17.38
N ALA A 435 7.16 1.56 17.96
CA ALA A 435 7.75 0.23 18.15
C ALA A 435 7.72 -0.64 16.87
N LYS A 436 6.66 -0.53 16.03
CA LYS A 436 6.49 -1.34 14.80
C LYS A 436 7.38 -0.90 13.63
N THR A 437 7.84 0.36 13.58
CA THR A 437 8.53 0.93 12.40
C THR A 437 10.05 0.70 12.34
N ASN A 438 10.67 -0.03 13.28
CA ASN A 438 12.13 -0.31 13.28
C ASN A 438 13.02 0.94 13.06
N MET A 439 12.49 2.13 13.35
CA MET A 439 13.25 3.37 13.34
C MET A 439 13.69 3.59 14.78
N ASN A 440 14.92 3.19 15.13
CA ASN A 440 15.55 3.43 16.43
C ASN A 440 15.10 4.78 17.03
N VAL A 441 14.17 4.71 17.97
CA VAL A 441 13.89 5.73 18.97
C VAL A 441 14.20 5.02 20.26
N THR A 442 15.25 5.47 20.94
CA THR A 442 15.60 4.99 22.27
C THR A 442 14.48 5.42 23.21
N LEU A 443 13.49 4.55 23.39
CA LEU A 443 12.55 4.64 24.50
C LEU A 443 13.29 4.18 25.75
N GLU A 444 13.51 5.08 26.71
CA GLU A 444 13.77 4.67 28.08
C GLU A 444 12.60 3.79 28.54
N LYS A 445 12.92 2.52 28.76
CA LYS A 445 11.96 1.49 29.15
C LYS A 445 11.54 1.75 30.60
N SER A 446 10.31 2.19 30.81
CA SER A 446 9.67 2.16 32.13
C SER A 446 9.44 0.70 32.54
N ILE A 447 10.32 0.16 33.37
CA ILE A 447 10.13 -1.12 34.05
C ILE A 447 9.16 -0.88 35.21
N ASN A 448 7.93 -1.35 35.08
CA ASN A 448 7.02 -1.55 36.21
C ASN A 448 6.83 -3.05 36.45
N SER A 449 7.52 -3.59 37.46
CA SER A 449 6.97 -4.67 38.28
C SER A 449 6.69 -4.11 39.67
N ARG A 450 5.45 -4.30 40.12
CA ARG A 450 4.84 -3.83 41.37
C ARG A 450 5.75 -3.95 42.61
N GLN A 451 5.94 -2.85 43.32
CA GLN A 451 5.93 -2.83 44.79
C GLN A 451 5.67 -1.40 45.31
N GLU A 452 4.74 -1.29 46.26
CA GLU A 452 4.27 -0.03 46.83
C GLU A 452 5.40 0.71 47.58
N SER A 453 5.67 1.94 47.16
CA SER A 453 6.44 2.96 47.90
C SER A 453 5.67 4.29 47.83
N PRO A 454 5.85 5.21 48.80
CA PRO A 454 5.01 6.41 48.93
C PRO A 454 5.10 7.25 47.66
N ALA A 455 3.97 7.43 46.97
CA ALA A 455 3.94 8.06 45.66
C ALA A 455 4.48 9.51 45.72
N LEU A 456 5.62 9.75 45.06
CA LEU A 456 6.13 11.10 44.80
C LEU A 456 5.02 11.94 44.14
N PRO A 457 4.78 13.18 44.59
CA PRO A 457 3.71 14.00 44.03
C PRO A 457 4.00 14.29 42.56
N ASN A 458 2.97 14.15 41.72
CA ASN A 458 3.03 14.47 40.29
C ASN A 458 3.61 15.89 40.08
N LYS A 459 4.72 16.00 39.32
CA LYS A 459 5.42 17.27 39.03
C LYS A 459 4.47 18.37 38.55
N THR A 460 3.46 18.01 37.77
CA THR A 460 2.42 18.93 37.29
C THR A 460 1.54 19.47 38.43
N LYS A 461 1.24 18.67 39.46
CA LYS A 461 0.44 19.10 40.62
C LYS A 461 1.21 20.09 41.50
N VAL A 462 2.51 19.86 41.68
CA VAL A 462 3.42 20.77 42.40
C VAL A 462 3.52 22.11 41.66
N HIS A 463 3.82 22.07 40.36
CA HIS A 463 3.94 23.27 39.53
C HIS A 463 2.65 24.11 39.49
N ILE A 464 1.48 23.48 39.32
CA ILE A 464 0.17 24.18 39.36
C ILE A 464 -0.11 24.83 40.73
N SER A 465 0.36 24.22 41.83
CA SER A 465 0.18 24.78 43.16
C SER A 465 1.02 26.05 43.36
N ILE A 466 2.22 26.08 42.80
CA ILE A 466 3.17 27.20 42.86
C ILE A 466 2.69 28.38 41.98
N MET A 467 2.19 28.10 40.77
CA MET A 467 1.62 29.11 39.86
C MET A 467 0.53 29.97 40.50
N LYS A 468 -0.25 29.40 41.44
CA LYS A 468 -1.36 30.08 42.12
C LYS A 468 -0.92 31.05 43.21
N ILE A 469 0.36 31.06 43.56
CA ILE A 469 0.93 31.90 44.60
C ILE A 469 1.61 33.08 43.88
N PRO A 470 1.33 34.34 44.22
CA PRO A 470 2.07 35.50 43.72
C PRO A 470 3.58 35.41 44.02
N ALA A 471 4.44 35.97 43.15
CA ALA A 471 5.89 35.84 43.26
C ALA A 471 6.46 36.34 44.61
N ASN A 472 5.95 37.46 45.13
CA ASN A 472 6.32 37.99 46.46
C ASN A 472 5.94 37.02 47.60
N GLU A 473 4.79 36.36 47.50
CA GLU A 473 4.35 35.35 48.48
C GLU A 473 5.17 34.05 48.35
N ARG A 474 5.67 33.69 47.15
CA ARG A 474 6.60 32.56 46.98
C ARG A 474 7.91 32.82 47.71
N GLU A 475 8.51 34.00 47.48
CA GLU A 475 9.76 34.42 48.10
C GLU A 475 9.67 34.42 49.63
N GLU A 476 8.60 35.02 50.18
CA GLU A 476 8.38 35.05 51.63
C GLU A 476 8.28 33.65 52.24
N ASN A 477 7.54 32.75 51.60
CA ASN A 477 7.36 31.39 52.10
C ASN A 477 8.63 30.53 51.98
N ILE A 478 9.40 30.67 50.90
CA ILE A 478 10.69 29.99 50.74
C ILE A 478 11.67 30.49 51.80
N LEU A 479 11.75 31.81 52.01
CA LEU A 479 12.66 32.42 52.98
C LEU A 479 12.30 31.99 54.42
N ALA A 480 11.02 31.94 54.77
CA ALA A 480 10.59 31.51 56.11
C ALA A 480 11.02 30.06 56.41
N VAL A 481 10.80 29.14 55.46
CA VAL A 481 11.22 27.74 55.60
C VAL A 481 12.75 27.61 55.64
N HIS A 482 13.47 28.41 54.83
CA HIS A 482 14.92 28.44 54.85
C HIS A 482 15.50 28.94 56.19
N THR A 483 14.85 29.92 56.84
CA THR A 483 15.26 30.42 58.16
C THR A 483 15.18 29.34 59.24
N VAL A 484 14.13 28.51 59.21
CA VAL A 484 14.04 27.33 60.11
C VAL A 484 15.18 26.36 59.87
N LEU A 485 15.46 26.03 58.60
CA LEU A 485 16.52 25.10 58.20
C LEU A 485 17.93 25.59 58.58
N ARG A 486 18.13 26.90 58.77
CA ARG A 486 19.41 27.49 59.22
C ARG A 486 19.60 27.50 60.74
N ASN A 487 18.57 27.16 61.52
CA ASN A 487 18.68 27.12 62.98
C ASN A 487 19.24 25.76 63.45
N ASP A 488 20.57 25.63 63.44
CA ASP A 488 21.27 24.41 63.82
C ASP A 488 21.02 24.01 65.29
N GLU A 489 20.78 24.97 66.18
CA GLU A 489 20.48 24.69 67.60
C GLU A 489 19.12 24.00 67.78
N LEU A 490 18.13 24.38 66.97
CA LEU A 490 16.81 23.78 66.95
C LEU A 490 16.84 22.35 66.36
N LEU A 491 17.70 22.13 65.36
CA LEU A 491 17.68 20.93 64.50
C LEU A 491 18.78 19.90 64.82
N ARG A 492 19.71 20.19 65.75
CA ARG A 492 20.77 19.24 66.15
C ARG A 492 20.23 18.08 67.00
N ASN A 493 20.76 16.89 66.75
CA ASN A 493 20.52 15.68 67.53
C ASN A 493 21.19 15.75 68.91
N GLN A 494 20.93 14.73 69.75
CA GLN A 494 21.48 14.64 71.10
C GLN A 494 23.03 14.57 71.14
N ASP A 495 23.65 14.15 70.03
CA ASP A 495 25.10 14.15 69.83
C ASP A 495 25.67 15.53 69.42
N GLY A 496 24.82 16.56 69.32
CA GLY A 496 25.19 17.91 68.94
C GLY A 496 25.28 18.13 67.42
N SER A 497 25.04 17.11 66.58
CA SER A 497 25.16 17.19 65.13
C SER A 497 23.81 17.45 64.44
N VAL A 498 23.79 18.24 63.36
CA VAL A 498 22.58 18.44 62.54
C VAL A 498 22.46 17.30 61.51
N PRO A 499 21.27 16.67 61.38
CA PRO A 499 21.06 15.55 60.46
C PRO A 499 21.44 15.88 59.02
N THR A 500 22.06 14.92 58.33
CA THR A 500 22.53 15.10 56.94
C THR A 500 21.38 15.48 56.01
N ILE A 501 20.21 14.83 56.13
CA ILE A 501 19.04 15.16 55.32
C ILE A 501 18.57 16.61 55.51
N ILE A 502 18.69 17.17 56.71
CA ILE A 502 18.33 18.57 56.99
C ILE A 502 19.30 19.53 56.30
N LYS A 503 20.59 19.21 56.27
CA LYS A 503 21.61 19.99 55.54
C LYS A 503 21.35 19.95 54.03
N GLU A 504 21.00 18.78 53.49
CA GLU A 504 20.67 18.63 52.07
C GLU A 504 19.41 19.41 51.69
N ILE A 505 18.36 19.37 52.51
CA ILE A 505 17.15 20.16 52.31
C ILE A 505 17.49 21.66 52.35
N ARG A 506 18.27 22.11 53.35
CA ARG A 506 18.74 23.50 53.45
C ARG A 506 19.44 23.95 52.18
N ASP A 507 20.37 23.17 51.67
CA ASP A 507 21.17 23.53 50.50
C ASP A 507 20.31 23.60 49.23
N ILE A 508 19.30 22.75 49.10
CA ILE A 508 18.34 22.81 47.99
C ILE A 508 17.48 24.06 48.11
N VAL A 509 16.88 24.31 49.28
CA VAL A 509 16.01 25.47 49.51
C VAL A 509 16.76 26.79 49.32
N GLY A 510 18.02 26.87 49.78
CA GLY A 510 18.84 28.08 49.65
C GLY A 510 19.26 28.44 48.22
N LYS A 511 19.08 27.54 47.25
CA LYS A 511 19.39 27.75 45.82
C LYS A 511 18.16 28.01 44.95
N ILE A 512 16.97 28.07 45.56
CA ILE A 512 15.72 28.26 44.83
C ILE A 512 15.63 29.70 44.33
N ASP A 513 15.33 29.87 43.05
CA ASP A 513 14.91 31.15 42.49
C ASP A 513 13.39 31.31 42.67
N PRO A 514 12.90 32.27 43.48
CA PRO A 514 11.48 32.45 43.74
C PRO A 514 10.65 32.89 42.52
N SER A 515 11.30 33.38 41.46
CA SER A 515 10.65 33.80 40.21
C SER A 515 10.42 32.64 39.23
N GLU A 516 11.17 31.54 39.38
CA GLU A 516 11.17 30.39 38.47
C GLU A 516 10.33 29.22 39.01
N GLU A 517 9.06 29.14 38.60
CA GLU A 517 8.09 28.16 39.10
C GLU A 517 8.50 26.69 38.88
N GLU A 518 9.25 26.43 37.81
CA GLU A 518 9.81 25.10 37.53
C GLU A 518 10.99 24.78 38.46
N ASN A 519 11.82 25.76 38.79
CA ASN A 519 12.92 25.62 39.75
C ASN A 519 12.37 25.23 41.14
N ILE A 520 11.33 25.94 41.60
CA ILE A 520 10.63 25.65 42.87
C ILE A 520 10.02 24.23 42.85
N ALA A 521 9.37 23.86 41.74
CA ALA A 521 8.73 22.54 41.63
C ALA A 521 9.75 21.39 41.64
N ASN A 522 10.86 21.55 40.92
CA ASN A 522 11.95 20.57 40.89
C ASN A 522 12.58 20.42 42.28
N ALA A 523 12.82 21.53 42.99
CA ALA A 523 13.39 21.52 44.34
C ALA A 523 12.51 20.74 45.34
N ILE A 524 11.18 20.96 45.33
CA ILE A 524 10.24 20.23 46.22
C ILE A 524 10.26 18.72 45.93
N ILE A 525 10.31 18.33 44.65
CA ILE A 525 10.34 16.91 44.26
C ILE A 525 11.68 16.28 44.64
N GLU A 526 12.78 17.01 44.44
CA GLU A 526 14.12 16.56 44.83
C GLU A 526 14.24 16.34 46.33
N ILE A 527 13.74 17.29 47.14
CA ILE A 527 13.68 17.16 48.60
C ILE A 527 12.86 15.92 49.01
N LYS A 528 11.65 15.75 48.44
CA LYS A 528 10.80 14.59 48.74
C LYS A 528 11.44 13.27 48.36
N ARG A 529 12.16 13.23 47.23
CA ARG A 529 12.92 12.06 46.79
C ARG A 529 14.06 11.75 47.75
N LYS A 530 14.85 12.76 48.11
CA LYS A 530 15.95 12.61 49.08
C LYS A 530 15.46 12.12 50.45
N ILE A 531 14.30 12.58 50.90
CA ILE A 531 13.68 12.08 52.14
C ILE A 531 13.26 10.61 51.99
N ALA A 532 12.62 10.24 50.87
CA ALA A 532 12.19 8.86 50.63
C ALA A 532 13.36 7.87 50.50
N ASP A 533 14.49 8.34 49.95
CA ASP A 533 15.71 7.55 49.78
C ASP A 533 16.59 7.50 51.05
N HIS A 534 16.25 8.29 52.09
CA HIS A 534 17.05 8.37 53.31
C HIS A 534 16.64 7.30 54.34
N SER A 535 17.59 6.47 54.74
CA SER A 535 17.37 5.36 55.68
C SER A 535 17.60 5.72 57.16
N ASP A 536 18.06 6.93 57.45
CA ASP A 536 18.23 7.39 58.83
C ASP A 536 16.90 7.91 59.38
N HIS A 537 16.59 7.57 60.63
CA HIS A 537 15.36 7.97 61.32
C HIS A 537 15.65 8.55 62.71
N ASN A 538 16.93 8.69 63.07
CA ASN A 538 17.35 9.22 64.36
C ASN A 538 17.40 10.76 64.32
N TYR A 539 16.22 11.36 64.38
CA TYR A 539 16.03 12.81 64.38
C TYR A 539 15.48 13.29 65.72
N ASN A 540 15.92 14.45 66.17
CA ASN A 540 15.21 15.19 67.21
C ASN A 540 13.76 15.54 66.74
N GLU A 541 12.88 15.89 67.67
CA GLU A 541 11.46 16.12 67.35
C GLU A 541 11.24 17.24 66.32
N ASN A 542 12.03 18.32 66.40
CA ASN A 542 11.94 19.43 65.46
C ASN A 542 12.40 19.03 64.04
N ALA A 543 13.52 18.32 63.91
CA ALA A 543 14.00 17.81 62.63
C ALA A 543 13.00 16.80 62.02
N ARG A 544 12.33 16.00 62.86
CA ARG A 544 11.27 15.09 62.43
C ARG A 544 10.05 15.85 61.91
N ASP A 545 9.67 16.96 62.53
CA ASP A 545 8.55 17.79 62.07
C ASP A 545 8.85 18.46 60.73
N VAL A 546 10.09 18.92 60.50
CA VAL A 546 10.54 19.42 59.20
C VAL A 546 10.39 18.35 58.11
N ILE A 547 10.90 17.14 58.38
CA ILE A 547 10.83 16.04 57.42
C ILE A 547 9.37 15.68 57.12
N LYS A 548 8.51 15.57 58.13
CA LYS A 548 7.08 15.29 57.95
C LYS A 548 6.36 16.34 57.11
N ALA A 549 6.67 17.62 57.29
CA ALA A 549 6.09 18.69 56.49
C ALA A 549 6.45 18.53 55.00
N PHE A 550 7.71 18.19 54.70
CA PHE A 550 8.14 17.92 53.34
C PHE A 550 7.65 16.58 52.81
N GLU A 551 7.50 15.55 53.62
CA GLU A 551 7.01 14.24 53.21
C GLU A 551 5.52 14.28 52.85
N SER A 552 4.74 15.11 53.56
CA SER A 552 3.29 15.22 53.42
C SER A 552 2.81 15.37 51.96
N PRO A 553 1.95 14.46 51.45
CA PRO A 553 1.45 14.51 50.07
C PRO A 553 0.64 15.76 49.71
N SER A 554 0.11 16.47 50.72
CA SER A 554 -0.65 17.70 50.54
C SER A 554 0.25 18.94 50.45
N CYS A 555 1.49 18.86 50.96
CA CYS A 555 2.48 19.94 50.95
C CYS A 555 3.22 19.96 49.60
N CYS A 556 2.57 20.55 48.60
CA CYS A 556 3.04 20.65 47.23
C CYS A 556 3.52 22.07 46.83
N ASP A 557 3.65 22.98 47.80
CA ASP A 557 4.19 24.34 47.64
C ASP A 557 4.73 24.83 49.00
N PHE A 558 5.62 25.82 48.99
CA PHE A 558 6.25 26.35 50.21
C PHE A 558 5.27 27.04 51.16
N ARG A 559 4.12 27.50 50.69
CA ARG A 559 3.07 28.06 51.54
C ARG A 559 2.44 26.99 52.43
N LYS A 560 2.13 25.82 51.87
CA LYS A 560 1.60 24.68 52.64
C LYS A 560 2.66 24.06 53.54
N ILE A 561 3.92 24.03 53.10
CA ILE A 561 5.04 23.57 53.93
C ILE A 561 5.18 24.50 55.14
N ARG A 562 5.24 25.83 54.93
CA ARG A 562 5.28 26.82 56.03
C ARG A 562 4.10 26.65 56.98
N ALA A 563 2.88 26.50 56.45
CA ALA A 563 1.68 26.28 57.26
C ALA A 563 1.74 25.00 58.10
N ALA A 564 2.35 23.93 57.59
CA ALA A 564 2.56 22.70 58.34
C ALA A 564 3.60 22.87 59.46
N LEU A 565 4.67 23.63 59.20
CA LEU A 565 5.72 23.91 60.20
C LEU A 565 5.25 24.83 61.32
N THR A 566 4.29 25.73 61.07
CA THR A 566 3.65 26.59 62.09
C THR A 566 2.96 25.78 63.20
N ALA A 567 2.65 24.50 62.98
CA ALA A 567 2.15 23.63 64.04
C ALA A 567 3.17 23.38 65.16
N ASN A 568 4.47 23.61 64.91
CA ASN A 568 5.53 23.55 65.92
C ASN A 568 5.82 24.98 66.46
N PRO A 569 5.55 25.27 67.75
CA PRO A 569 5.67 26.63 68.30
C PRO A 569 7.05 27.27 68.14
N ALA A 570 8.12 26.48 68.25
CA ALA A 570 9.48 26.99 68.11
C ALA A 570 9.80 27.39 66.66
N MET A 571 9.26 26.65 65.68
CA MET A 571 9.40 27.00 64.27
C MET A 571 8.51 28.19 63.89
N ASP A 572 7.31 28.28 64.47
CA ASP A 572 6.41 29.41 64.24
C ASP A 572 7.04 30.73 64.73
N GLU A 573 7.64 30.73 65.92
CA GLU A 573 8.36 31.90 66.45
C GLU A 573 9.52 32.35 65.54
N ILE A 574 10.21 31.41 64.89
CA ILE A 574 11.30 31.68 63.94
C ILE A 574 10.77 32.19 62.58
N MET A 575 9.62 31.70 62.12
CA MET A 575 9.05 32.05 60.80
C MET A 575 8.18 33.30 60.81
N ASN A 576 7.57 33.64 61.95
CA ASN A 576 6.65 34.77 62.11
C ASN A 576 7.26 36.14 61.75
N PRO A 577 8.54 36.43 62.06
CA PRO A 577 9.19 37.69 61.70
C PRO A 577 9.46 37.84 60.19
N VAL A 578 9.39 36.76 59.41
CA VAL A 578 9.74 36.76 57.99
C VAL A 578 8.56 37.27 57.15
N ARG A 579 8.60 38.58 56.82
CA ARG A 579 7.76 39.26 55.81
C ARG A 579 8.65 40.17 54.95
N VAL A 580 8.55 40.09 53.62
CA VAL A 580 9.37 40.94 52.74
C VAL A 580 8.87 42.39 52.83
N GLY A 581 9.69 43.23 53.47
CA GLY A 581 9.39 44.62 53.84
C GLY A 581 10.13 45.15 55.07
N VAL A 582 10.87 44.30 55.80
CA VAL A 582 11.72 44.72 56.93
C VAL A 582 13.14 44.14 56.74
N GLN A 583 14.13 45.02 56.63
CA GLN A 583 15.55 44.66 56.72
C GLN A 583 15.85 44.13 58.13
N LEU A 584 16.49 42.97 58.23
CA LEU A 584 17.13 42.53 59.45
C LEU A 584 18.57 43.06 59.45
N ASN A 585 18.85 44.00 60.37
CA ASN A 585 20.21 44.34 60.79
C ASN A 585 20.84 43.18 61.57
#